data_AF-A0A194Q4A4-F1
#
_entry.id   AF-A0A194Q4A4-F1
#
_cell.length_a   1.000
_cell.length_b   1.000
_cell.length_c   1.000
_cell.angle_alpha   90.00
_cell.angle_beta   90.00
_cell.angle_gamma   90.00
#
_symmetry.space_group_name_H-M   'P 1'
#
loop_
_entity.id
_entity.type
_entity.pdbx_description
1 polymer ?
#
loop_
_entity_poly.entity_id
_entity_poly.type
_entity_poly.pdbx_seq_one_letter_code
_entity_poly.pdbx_strand_id
1 'polypeptide(L)'
;MACPMRSVMDDSGAQDGSHLGNEAGMLYGEYLMLDKLLTSQRMLSAESSKPVHDEHLFIVTHQAYELWFKQIIFEVDSVRALLDVEGLDEGHTMEILKRLNRVVLILKLLVDQVMILETMTPLDFMDFRHYLRPASGFQSLQFRLLENKLGLKQALRVKYNQNYQTVFGDDPEAMESLRKSEEEPALLALIERWLERTPGLNTHGFNFWGKFQNAVDTMIKDDINEAMLEPNEMVRKHRLQDAENRREIYRSIFDPSVHDALRSRGERRLSHRALQGAIMITFYRDEPRFSQPHQLLTLLMDIDSLITKWRYNHVIMVQRMIGSQQLGTGGSSGYQYLRSTLSDRYKVFLDLFNLSTFLLPRSLIPPLDDGMKRSLNLTWGDNIKENGQNGQNGLEASL
;
A
#
# COMPACT_ATOMS: atom_id res chain seq x y z
N MET A 1 29.19 6.13 41.41
CA MET A 1 30.01 6.81 42.44
C MET A 1 29.41 8.18 42.67
N ALA A 2 29.11 8.53 43.93
CA ALA A 2 28.53 9.82 44.35
C ALA A 2 29.59 10.94 44.23
N CYS A 3 29.29 12.22 43.99
CA CYS A 3 28.66 13.27 44.84
C CYS A 3 29.11 14.64 44.23
N PRO A 4 28.88 15.85 44.81
CA PRO A 4 27.75 16.49 45.48
C PRO A 4 27.44 17.93 44.93
N MET A 5 26.42 18.59 45.49
CA MET A 5 25.97 19.95 45.15
C MET A 5 26.84 21.07 45.77
N ARG A 6 27.07 22.14 44.97
CA ARG A 6 26.85 23.60 45.27
C ARG A 6 28.06 24.55 45.13
N SER A 7 27.86 25.54 44.24
CA SER A 7 28.38 26.92 44.20
C SER A 7 29.85 27.16 43.82
N VAL A 8 30.09 27.70 42.62
CA VAL A 8 30.52 29.10 42.37
C VAL A 8 30.24 29.41 40.88
N MET A 9 29.66 30.58 40.61
CA MET A 9 29.45 31.11 39.26
C MET A 9 30.79 31.58 38.66
N ASP A 10 31.06 31.23 37.41
CA ASP A 10 31.77 32.14 36.50
C ASP A 10 31.30 31.90 35.06
N ASP A 11 31.00 33.00 34.37
CA ASP A 11 30.28 33.10 33.11
C ASP A 11 31.28 33.09 31.94
N SER A 12 31.45 31.95 31.26
CA SER A 12 32.02 31.89 29.90
C SER A 12 31.93 30.48 29.29
N GLY A 13 30.86 30.22 28.52
CA GLY A 13 30.81 29.01 27.70
C GLY A 13 29.41 28.65 27.20
N ALA A 14 28.96 29.29 26.12
CA ALA A 14 27.71 28.96 25.43
C ALA A 14 27.74 27.60 24.67
N GLN A 15 28.52 26.63 25.15
CA GLN A 15 28.63 25.24 24.66
C GLN A 15 28.89 24.25 25.79
N ASP A 16 28.41 24.51 27.01
CA ASP A 16 28.36 23.47 28.04
C ASP A 16 26.93 22.95 28.16
N GLY A 17 26.76 21.63 28.05
CA GLY A 17 25.48 20.89 28.05
C GLY A 17 24.79 20.89 29.41
N SER A 18 24.76 22.03 30.08
CA SER A 18 24.02 22.25 31.31
C SER A 18 22.52 22.38 30.99
N HIS A 19 21.86 21.23 31.09
CA HIS A 19 20.43 21.02 31.29
C HIS A 19 19.52 22.23 31.02
N LEU A 20 18.85 22.20 29.87
CA LEU A 20 17.66 23.01 29.60
C LEU A 20 16.63 22.77 30.72
N GLY A 21 16.53 23.75 31.62
CA GLY A 21 15.34 24.03 32.42
C GLY A 21 15.02 23.03 33.54
N ASN A 22 14.69 23.59 34.70
CA ASN A 22 14.13 22.88 35.87
C ASN A 22 12.66 22.42 35.63
N GLU A 23 12.29 22.05 34.41
CA GLU A 23 11.12 21.21 34.17
C GLU A 23 11.55 19.77 34.46
N ALA A 24 10.72 18.98 35.14
CA ALA A 24 10.98 17.56 35.33
C ALA A 24 10.89 16.84 33.97
N GLY A 25 11.89 17.04 33.11
CA GLY A 25 11.96 16.49 31.77
C GLY A 25 12.34 15.02 31.82
N MET A 26 11.56 14.19 31.13
CA MET A 26 11.87 12.78 30.93
C MET A 26 13.21 12.63 30.19
N LEU A 27 14.10 11.80 30.72
CA LEU A 27 15.41 11.56 30.08
C LEU A 27 15.23 10.80 28.76
N TYR A 28 16.13 11.00 27.79
CA TYR A 28 16.07 10.31 26.48
C TYR A 28 15.93 8.78 26.60
N GLY A 29 16.73 8.18 27.49
CA GLY A 29 16.70 6.73 27.71
C GLY A 29 15.40 6.23 28.35
N GLU A 30 14.74 7.08 29.15
CA GLU A 30 13.45 6.79 29.76
C GLU A 30 12.32 6.91 28.73
N TYR A 31 12.34 7.98 27.93
CA TYR A 31 11.35 8.22 26.87
C TYR A 31 11.31 7.10 25.82
N LEU A 32 12.48 6.61 25.40
CA LEU A 32 12.59 5.52 24.42
C LEU A 32 12.62 4.13 25.05
N MET A 33 12.56 4.02 26.38
CA MET A 33 12.67 2.76 27.11
C MET A 33 13.88 1.92 26.66
N LEU A 34 15.04 2.57 26.58
CA LEU A 34 16.26 1.94 26.05
C LEU A 34 16.75 0.80 26.94
N ASP A 35 16.38 0.79 28.22
CA ASP A 35 16.62 -0.33 29.11
C ASP A 35 15.97 -1.61 28.59
N LYS A 36 14.73 -1.56 28.11
CA LYS A 36 14.06 -2.72 27.50
C LYS A 36 14.61 -3.01 26.11
N LEU A 37 14.76 -1.97 25.29
CA LEU A 37 15.14 -2.14 23.89
C LEU A 37 16.57 -2.70 23.73
N LEU A 38 17.54 -2.15 24.48
CA LEU A 38 18.96 -2.50 24.38
C LEU A 38 19.38 -3.66 25.30
N THR A 39 18.44 -4.29 26.01
CA THR A 39 18.69 -5.54 26.75
C THR A 39 17.95 -6.74 26.18
N SER A 40 17.26 -6.56 25.04
CA SER A 40 16.49 -7.61 24.37
C SER A 40 17.34 -8.50 23.43
N GLN A 41 18.67 -8.36 23.40
CA GLN A 41 19.57 -9.08 22.48
C GLN A 41 20.15 -10.35 23.12
N ARG A 42 19.34 -11.41 23.17
CA ARG A 42 19.72 -12.70 23.77
C ARG A 42 20.26 -13.68 22.71
N MET A 43 21.57 -13.97 22.76
CA MET A 43 22.24 -14.92 21.87
C MET A 43 22.24 -16.35 22.45
N LEU A 44 21.61 -17.31 21.76
CA LEU A 44 21.53 -18.71 22.21
C LEU A 44 22.88 -19.43 22.09
N SER A 45 23.72 -19.04 21.13
CA SER A 45 25.07 -19.60 20.97
C SER A 45 25.98 -19.23 22.15
N ALA A 46 25.85 -18.00 22.68
CA ALA A 46 26.58 -17.53 23.84
C ALA A 46 26.17 -18.28 25.12
N GLU A 47 24.88 -18.53 25.31
CA GLU A 47 24.36 -19.34 26.43
C GLU A 47 24.86 -20.79 26.38
N SER A 48 25.05 -21.31 25.16
CA SER A 48 25.57 -22.66 24.93
C SER A 48 27.11 -22.74 24.98
N SER A 49 27.80 -21.69 25.47
CA SER A 49 29.26 -21.59 25.58
C SER A 49 30.03 -21.74 24.26
N LYS A 50 29.37 -21.47 23.13
CA LYS A 50 29.98 -21.44 21.78
C LYS A 50 29.49 -20.20 21.04
N PRO A 51 29.91 -18.99 21.46
CA PRO A 51 29.40 -17.74 20.91
C PRO A 51 29.73 -17.63 19.42
N VAL A 52 28.70 -17.38 18.61
CA VAL A 52 28.84 -17.05 17.19
C VAL A 52 28.54 -15.57 17.03
N HIS A 53 29.54 -14.80 16.59
CA HIS A 53 29.48 -13.34 16.52
C HIS A 53 28.27 -12.82 15.73
N ASP A 54 28.03 -13.39 14.55
CA ASP A 54 26.99 -12.91 13.63
C ASP A 54 25.55 -13.24 14.07
N GLU A 55 25.36 -14.06 15.12
CA GLU A 55 24.04 -14.23 15.73
C GLU A 55 23.51 -12.88 16.29
N HIS A 56 24.38 -12.01 16.79
CA HIS A 56 23.97 -10.68 17.26
C HIS A 56 23.43 -9.82 16.09
N LEU A 57 24.10 -9.85 14.94
CA LEU A 57 23.64 -9.16 13.72
C LEU A 57 22.28 -9.71 13.26
N PHE A 58 22.11 -11.03 13.30
CA PHE A 58 20.85 -11.68 12.97
C PHE A 58 19.71 -11.17 13.87
N ILE A 59 19.92 -11.13 15.20
CA ILE A 59 18.92 -10.66 16.16
C ILE A 59 18.56 -9.18 15.94
N VAL A 60 19.56 -8.29 15.91
CA VAL A 60 19.33 -6.84 15.75
C VAL A 60 18.64 -6.53 14.44
N THR A 61 19.00 -7.22 13.36
CA THR A 61 18.34 -7.06 12.06
C THR A 61 16.84 -7.37 12.14
N HIS A 62 16.47 -8.52 12.73
CA HIS A 62 15.06 -8.91 12.86
C HIS A 62 14.30 -7.99 13.83
N GLN A 63 14.92 -7.55 14.92
CA GLN A 63 14.32 -6.58 15.84
C GLN A 63 14.04 -5.25 15.15
N ALA A 64 14.97 -4.75 14.33
CA ALA A 64 14.76 -3.54 13.55
C ALA A 64 13.62 -3.70 12.52
N TYR A 65 13.51 -4.86 11.84
CA TYR A 65 12.34 -5.16 10.99
C TYR A 65 11.03 -5.10 11.78
N GLU A 66 10.97 -5.74 12.95
CA GLU A 66 9.75 -5.79 13.77
C GLU A 66 9.35 -4.40 14.32
N LEU A 67 10.31 -3.53 14.64
CA LEU A 67 10.00 -2.12 14.98
C LEU A 67 9.38 -1.38 13.80
N TRP A 68 9.91 -1.56 12.59
CA TRP A 68 9.35 -0.94 11.39
C TRP A 68 8.01 -1.54 10.98
N PHE A 69 7.80 -2.86 11.14
CA PHE A 69 6.48 -3.46 10.94
C PHE A 69 5.45 -2.87 11.91
N LYS A 70 5.82 -2.66 13.17
CA LYS A 70 4.95 -1.98 14.14
C LYS A 70 4.58 -0.57 13.68
N GLN A 71 5.56 0.20 13.20
CA GLN A 71 5.31 1.54 12.66
C GLN A 71 4.38 1.49 11.44
N ILE A 72 4.62 0.58 10.49
CA ILE A 72 3.77 0.44 9.30
C ILE A 72 2.34 0.07 9.71
N ILE A 73 2.15 -0.88 10.63
CA ILE A 73 0.83 -1.26 11.12
C ILE A 73 0.14 -0.08 11.77
N PHE A 74 0.85 0.71 12.58
CA PHE A 74 0.32 1.92 13.19
C PHE A 74 -0.16 2.94 12.15
N GLU A 75 0.63 3.20 11.10
CA GLU A 75 0.21 4.07 10.00
C GLU A 75 -1.01 3.49 9.26
N VAL A 76 -0.99 2.21 8.91
CA VAL A 76 -2.06 1.53 8.17
C VAL A 76 -3.37 1.53 8.97
N ASP A 77 -3.33 1.24 10.26
CA ASP A 77 -4.52 1.28 11.13
C ASP A 77 -5.10 2.69 11.22
N SER A 78 -4.23 3.69 11.29
CA SER A 78 -4.67 5.08 11.30
C SER A 78 -5.30 5.51 9.96
N VAL A 79 -4.78 5.02 8.82
CA VAL A 79 -5.35 5.26 7.49
C VAL A 79 -6.69 4.53 7.33
N ARG A 80 -6.79 3.29 7.83
CA ARG A 80 -8.05 2.53 7.87
C ARG A 80 -9.12 3.32 8.63
N ALA A 81 -8.77 3.85 9.81
CA ALA A 81 -9.70 4.69 10.58
C ALA A 81 -10.12 5.97 9.84
N LEU A 82 -9.20 6.65 9.14
CA LEU A 82 -9.51 7.85 8.34
C LEU A 82 -10.40 7.55 7.11
N LEU A 83 -10.36 6.33 6.59
CA LEU A 83 -11.18 5.89 5.46
C LEU A 83 -12.56 5.35 5.89
N ASP A 84 -12.70 4.92 7.13
CA ASP A 84 -13.93 4.34 7.69
C ASP A 84 -14.89 5.39 8.26
N VAL A 85 -15.10 6.46 7.49
CA VAL A 85 -16.04 7.55 7.78
C VAL A 85 -16.95 7.79 6.57
N GLU A 86 -18.16 8.31 6.79
CA GLU A 86 -19.18 8.49 5.72
C GLU A 86 -18.77 9.52 4.66
N GLY A 87 -17.80 10.39 4.93
CA GLY A 87 -17.27 11.36 3.98
C GLY A 87 -15.79 11.67 4.22
N LEU A 88 -15.00 11.67 3.15
CA LEU A 88 -13.60 12.10 3.16
C LEU A 88 -13.53 13.53 2.62
N ASP A 89 -13.13 14.47 3.47
CA ASP A 89 -12.72 15.79 2.99
C ASP A 89 -11.27 15.77 2.46
N GLU A 90 -10.85 16.88 1.84
CA GLU A 90 -9.51 17.02 1.28
C GLU A 90 -8.40 17.00 2.35
N GLY A 91 -8.72 17.44 3.58
CA GLY A 91 -7.79 17.40 4.71
C GLY A 91 -7.47 15.96 5.13
N HIS A 92 -8.49 15.10 5.24
CA HIS A 92 -8.30 13.68 5.52
C HIS A 92 -7.51 13.00 4.39
N THR A 93 -7.81 13.34 3.14
CA THR A 93 -7.10 12.81 1.97
C THR A 93 -5.60 13.15 2.03
N MET A 94 -5.25 14.38 2.42
CA MET A 94 -3.85 14.80 2.59
C MET A 94 -3.13 14.04 3.70
N GLU A 95 -3.79 13.83 4.83
CA GLU A 95 -3.22 13.06 5.92
C GLU A 95 -2.98 11.60 5.49
N ILE A 96 -3.93 11.00 4.77
CA ILE A 96 -3.78 9.64 4.20
C ILE A 96 -2.58 9.57 3.26
N LEU A 97 -2.44 10.51 2.32
CA LEU A 97 -1.29 10.52 1.40
C LEU A 97 0.04 10.60 2.15
N LYS A 98 0.14 11.48 3.15
CA LYS A 98 1.35 11.64 3.96
C LYS A 98 1.73 10.33 4.65
N ARG A 99 0.76 9.64 5.25
CA ARG A 99 0.97 8.37 5.98
C ARG A 99 1.30 7.21 5.04
N LEU A 100 0.60 7.08 3.91
CA LEU A 100 0.92 6.06 2.90
C LEU A 100 2.31 6.30 2.29
N ASN A 101 2.68 7.55 2.00
CA ASN A 101 4.03 7.87 1.53
C ASN A 101 5.10 7.54 2.59
N ARG A 102 4.81 7.75 3.87
CA ARG A 102 5.70 7.31 4.95
C ARG A 102 5.87 5.78 4.95
N VAL A 103 4.79 5.02 4.79
CA VAL A 103 4.86 3.55 4.64
C VAL A 103 5.73 3.16 3.46
N VAL A 104 5.59 3.83 2.31
CA VAL A 104 6.44 3.61 1.12
C VAL A 104 7.92 3.84 1.44
N LEU A 105 8.27 4.92 2.15
CA LEU A 105 9.66 5.21 2.51
C LEU A 105 10.22 4.19 3.51
N ILE A 106 9.43 3.75 4.50
CA ILE A 106 9.82 2.69 5.43
C ILE A 106 10.06 1.39 4.66
N LEU A 107 9.16 1.00 3.75
CA LEU A 107 9.32 -0.20 2.95
C LEU A 107 10.55 -0.16 2.05
N LYS A 108 10.93 1.01 1.50
CA LYS A 108 12.20 1.19 0.78
C LYS A 108 13.40 0.89 1.68
N LEU A 109 13.41 1.44 2.89
CA LEU A 109 14.45 1.14 3.88
C LEU A 109 14.51 -0.36 4.20
N LEU A 110 13.36 -1.01 4.38
CA LEU A 110 13.28 -2.45 4.64
C LEU A 110 13.81 -3.30 3.46
N VAL A 111 13.60 -2.87 2.23
CA VAL A 111 14.15 -3.53 1.04
C VAL A 111 15.69 -3.49 1.07
N ASP A 112 16.27 -2.33 1.42
CA ASP A 112 17.71 -2.12 1.46
C ASP A 112 18.37 -2.79 2.68
N GLN A 113 17.64 -2.89 3.79
CA GLN A 113 18.13 -3.50 5.04
C GLN A 113 18.55 -4.97 4.88
N VAL A 114 18.02 -5.70 3.87
CA VAL A 114 18.45 -7.07 3.55
C VAL A 114 19.96 -7.13 3.28
N MET A 115 20.53 -6.10 2.63
CA MET A 115 21.96 -6.05 2.29
C MET A 115 22.87 -6.08 3.52
N ILE A 116 22.40 -5.58 4.67
CA ILE A 116 23.15 -5.62 5.92
C ILE A 116 23.31 -7.08 6.38
N LEU A 117 22.24 -7.88 6.33
CA LEU A 117 22.27 -9.29 6.73
C LEU A 117 23.04 -10.16 5.73
N GLU A 118 23.13 -9.74 4.46
CA GLU A 118 23.94 -10.40 3.43
C GLU A 118 25.46 -10.26 3.63
N THR A 119 25.90 -9.47 4.62
CA THR A 119 27.31 -9.41 5.03
C THR A 119 27.74 -10.63 5.86
N MET A 120 26.78 -11.31 6.51
CA MET A 120 27.02 -12.58 7.20
C MET A 120 27.27 -13.70 6.18
N THR A 121 28.28 -14.53 6.42
CA THR A 121 28.58 -15.64 5.51
C THR A 121 27.67 -16.85 5.76
N PRO A 122 27.41 -17.69 4.74
CA PRO A 122 26.64 -18.93 4.95
C PRO A 122 27.28 -19.89 5.96
N LEU A 123 28.62 -19.88 6.08
CA LEU A 123 29.33 -20.71 7.05
C LEU A 123 29.05 -20.25 8.48
N ASP A 124 29.17 -18.94 8.74
CA ASP A 124 28.88 -18.36 10.06
C ASP A 124 27.40 -18.55 10.43
N PHE A 125 26.49 -18.42 9.46
CA PHE A 125 25.08 -18.72 9.68
C PHE A 125 24.84 -20.17 10.11
N MET A 126 25.54 -21.13 9.49
CA MET A 126 25.39 -22.54 9.82
C MET A 126 25.84 -22.89 11.25
N ASP A 127 26.78 -22.13 11.82
CA ASP A 127 27.31 -22.36 13.17
C ASP A 127 26.30 -22.06 14.29
N PHE A 128 25.26 -21.25 14.04
CA PHE A 128 24.19 -20.99 15.01
C PHE A 128 22.79 -21.39 14.54
N ARG A 129 22.62 -21.80 13.28
CA ARG A 129 21.32 -22.13 12.69
C ARG A 129 20.53 -23.20 13.48
N HIS A 130 21.20 -24.16 14.11
CA HIS A 130 20.51 -25.23 14.85
C HIS A 130 19.79 -24.72 16.10
N TYR A 131 20.26 -23.63 16.72
CA TYR A 131 19.59 -23.00 17.86
C TYR A 131 18.26 -22.35 17.47
N LEU A 132 18.06 -22.03 16.18
CA LEU A 132 16.84 -21.41 15.68
C LEU A 132 15.69 -22.40 15.48
N ARG A 133 15.89 -23.72 15.56
CA ARG A 133 14.79 -24.68 15.34
C ARG A 133 13.90 -24.79 16.58
N PRO A 134 12.56 -24.81 16.44
CA PRO A 134 11.75 -24.77 15.22
C PRO A 134 11.36 -23.36 14.75
N ALA A 135 11.89 -22.31 15.38
CA ALA A 135 11.55 -20.92 15.09
C ALA A 135 11.82 -20.52 13.63
N SER A 136 10.93 -19.69 13.09
CA SER A 136 11.02 -19.20 11.72
C SER A 136 10.25 -17.90 11.52
N GLY A 137 10.61 -17.13 10.49
CA GLY A 137 9.88 -15.93 10.08
C GLY A 137 8.39 -16.17 9.73
N PHE A 138 7.97 -17.43 9.57
CA PHE A 138 6.55 -17.80 9.54
C PHE A 138 5.77 -17.36 10.78
N GLN A 139 6.46 -17.23 11.91
CA GLN A 139 5.93 -16.81 13.21
C GLN A 139 6.01 -15.29 13.42
N SER A 140 6.38 -14.50 12.41
CA SER A 140 6.26 -13.04 12.51
C SER A 140 4.77 -12.67 12.49
N LEU A 141 4.22 -12.41 13.68
CA LEU A 141 2.83 -12.01 13.87
C LEU A 141 2.55 -10.72 13.11
N GLN A 142 3.41 -9.72 13.26
CA GLN A 142 3.23 -8.40 12.64
C GLN A 142 3.24 -8.49 11.11
N PHE A 143 4.07 -9.36 10.51
CA PHE A 143 4.04 -9.55 9.07
C PHE A 143 2.69 -10.13 8.58
N ARG A 144 2.07 -11.03 9.34
CA ARG A 144 0.73 -11.56 9.03
C ARG A 144 -0.37 -10.52 9.23
N LEU A 145 -0.30 -9.77 10.34
CA LEU A 145 -1.22 -8.66 10.60
C LEU A 145 -1.17 -7.64 9.46
N LEU A 146 0.03 -7.28 8.98
CA LEU A 146 0.21 -6.36 7.87
C LEU A 146 -0.44 -6.90 6.58
N GLU A 147 -0.17 -8.15 6.20
CA GLU A 147 -0.80 -8.77 5.03
C GLU A 147 -2.33 -8.75 5.11
N ASN A 148 -2.90 -9.10 6.27
CA ASN A 148 -4.35 -9.12 6.49
C ASN A 148 -4.95 -7.71 6.45
N LYS A 149 -4.35 -6.75 7.17
CA LYS A 149 -4.78 -5.34 7.23
C LYS A 149 -4.71 -4.65 5.88
N LEU A 150 -3.77 -5.02 5.00
CA LEU A 150 -3.75 -4.54 3.61
C LEU A 150 -4.91 -5.14 2.80
N GLY A 151 -5.17 -6.44 2.96
CA GLY A 151 -6.31 -7.13 2.33
C GLY A 151 -5.97 -8.45 1.64
N LEU A 152 -4.86 -9.10 2.01
CA LEU A 152 -4.50 -10.40 1.45
C LEU A 152 -5.44 -11.49 1.95
N LYS A 153 -6.31 -11.99 1.07
CA LYS A 153 -7.24 -13.07 1.40
C LYS A 153 -6.51 -14.40 1.66
N GLN A 154 -6.99 -15.16 2.64
CA GLN A 154 -6.46 -16.48 2.98
C GLN A 154 -6.45 -17.45 1.78
N ALA A 155 -7.52 -17.46 0.96
CA ALA A 155 -7.62 -18.29 -0.24
C ALA A 155 -6.52 -18.01 -1.29
N LEU A 156 -5.96 -16.80 -1.30
CA LEU A 156 -4.87 -16.43 -2.22
C LEU A 156 -3.51 -16.89 -1.73
N ARG A 157 -3.36 -17.26 -0.45
CA ARG A 157 -2.11 -17.79 0.10
C ARG A 157 -1.80 -19.16 -0.53
N VAL A 158 -0.52 -19.47 -0.73
CA VAL A 158 -0.08 -20.79 -1.20
C VAL A 158 -0.36 -21.86 -0.14
N LYS A 159 -0.63 -23.11 -0.55
CA LYS A 159 -1.14 -24.20 0.32
C LYS A 159 -0.40 -24.33 1.67
N TYR A 160 0.93 -24.28 1.68
CA TYR A 160 1.72 -24.36 2.91
C TYR A 160 1.36 -23.29 3.95
N ASN A 161 0.94 -22.11 3.48
CA ASN A 161 0.65 -20.93 4.29
C ASN A 161 -0.85 -20.57 4.29
N GLN A 162 -1.73 -21.48 3.86
CA GLN A 162 -3.18 -21.27 3.95
C GLN A 162 -3.65 -21.33 5.41
N ASN A 163 -3.10 -22.26 6.20
CA ASN A 163 -3.36 -22.36 7.64
C ASN A 163 -2.23 -21.70 8.44
N TYR A 164 -1.83 -20.48 8.09
CA TYR A 164 -0.71 -19.79 8.74
C TYR A 164 -0.92 -19.55 10.24
N GLN A 165 -2.18 -19.58 10.71
CA GLN A 165 -2.56 -19.45 12.11
C GLN A 165 -2.02 -20.59 12.98
N THR A 166 -1.86 -21.81 12.44
CA THR A 166 -1.39 -22.97 13.21
C THR A 166 0.03 -22.79 13.74
N VAL A 167 0.82 -21.90 13.11
CA VAL A 167 2.21 -21.61 13.48
C VAL A 167 2.29 -20.77 14.76
N PHE A 168 1.20 -20.09 15.15
CA PHE A 168 1.10 -19.30 16.37
C PHE A 168 0.62 -20.12 17.59
N GLY A 169 0.27 -21.39 17.38
CA GLY A 169 -0.08 -22.33 18.46
C GLY A 169 -1.27 -21.87 19.30
N ASP A 170 -1.12 -21.98 20.62
CA ASP A 170 -2.14 -21.65 21.63
C ASP A 170 -1.96 -20.25 22.23
N ASP A 171 -1.16 -19.35 21.64
CA ASP A 171 -1.04 -17.96 22.12
C ASP A 171 -2.38 -17.22 21.91
N PRO A 172 -3.16 -16.96 22.98
CA PRO A 172 -4.50 -16.40 22.83
C PRO A 172 -4.48 -14.96 22.31
N GLU A 173 -3.44 -14.19 22.65
CA GLU A 173 -3.33 -12.78 22.24
C GLU A 173 -2.97 -12.66 20.76
N ALA A 174 -2.04 -13.51 20.29
CA ALA A 174 -1.68 -13.57 18.88
C ALA A 174 -2.86 -14.04 18.02
N MET A 175 -3.58 -15.08 18.47
CA MET A 175 -4.74 -15.61 17.76
C MET A 175 -5.89 -14.61 17.71
N GLU A 176 -6.17 -13.89 18.80
CA GLU A 176 -7.18 -12.83 18.81
C GLU A 176 -6.80 -11.68 17.88
N SER A 177 -5.52 -11.29 17.88
CA SER A 177 -5.03 -10.24 16.98
C SER A 177 -5.17 -10.63 15.50
N LEU A 178 -4.87 -11.89 15.16
CA LEU A 178 -5.05 -12.43 13.81
C LEU A 178 -6.53 -12.45 13.42
N ARG A 179 -7.41 -12.95 14.30
CA ARG A 179 -8.85 -12.98 14.08
C ARG A 179 -9.40 -11.58 13.80
N LYS A 180 -9.06 -10.59 14.65
CA LYS A 180 -9.45 -9.19 14.43
C LYS A 180 -8.96 -8.66 13.09
N SER A 181 -7.71 -8.97 12.71
CA SER A 181 -7.14 -8.49 11.44
C SER A 181 -7.83 -9.08 10.19
N GLU A 182 -8.48 -10.24 10.31
CA GLU A 182 -9.25 -10.85 9.22
C GLU A 182 -10.71 -10.38 9.17
N GLU A 183 -11.30 -10.08 10.33
CA GLU A 183 -12.70 -9.65 10.44
C GLU A 183 -12.91 -8.15 10.19
N GLU A 184 -12.00 -7.32 10.69
CA GLU A 184 -12.10 -5.88 10.50
C GLU A 184 -11.92 -5.49 9.02
N PRO A 185 -12.52 -4.39 8.56
CA PRO A 185 -12.32 -3.91 7.19
C PRO A 185 -10.83 -3.69 6.88
N ALA A 186 -10.32 -4.47 5.93
CA ALA A 186 -8.98 -4.29 5.38
C ALA A 186 -8.91 -3.00 4.55
N LEU A 187 -7.69 -2.48 4.36
CA LEU A 187 -7.44 -1.28 3.56
C LEU A 187 -8.03 -1.42 2.15
N LEU A 188 -7.86 -2.55 1.49
CA LEU A 188 -8.48 -2.84 0.18
C LEU A 188 -10.00 -2.64 0.19
N ALA A 189 -10.70 -3.12 1.23
CA ALA A 189 -12.15 -3.01 1.32
C ALA A 189 -12.60 -1.55 1.55
N LEU A 190 -11.85 -0.79 2.33
CA LEU A 190 -12.12 0.63 2.55
C LEU A 190 -11.85 1.48 1.30
N ILE A 191 -10.77 1.17 0.58
CA ILE A 191 -10.45 1.79 -0.72
C ILE A 191 -11.52 1.43 -1.76
N GLU A 192 -12.00 0.19 -1.79
CA GLU A 192 -13.11 -0.23 -2.65
C GLU A 192 -14.36 0.64 -2.40
N ARG A 193 -14.80 0.77 -1.14
CA ARG A 193 -15.95 1.62 -0.77
C ARG A 193 -15.75 3.09 -1.15
N TRP A 194 -14.54 3.61 -0.97
CA TRP A 194 -14.21 4.98 -1.35
C TRP A 194 -14.26 5.19 -2.87
N LEU A 195 -13.71 4.26 -3.65
CA LEU A 195 -13.73 4.29 -5.11
C LEU A 195 -15.15 4.21 -5.68
N GLU A 196 -16.05 3.43 -5.05
CA GLU A 196 -17.45 3.33 -5.48
C GLU A 196 -18.23 4.65 -5.38
N ARG A 197 -17.75 5.58 -4.54
CA ARG A 197 -18.31 6.93 -4.34
C ARG A 197 -17.67 7.99 -5.24
N THR A 198 -16.76 7.59 -6.15
CA THR A 198 -16.08 8.54 -7.05
C THR A 198 -17.12 9.37 -7.82
N PRO A 199 -17.02 10.72 -7.79
CA PRO A 199 -17.96 11.58 -8.49
C PRO A 199 -17.87 11.36 -10.01
N GLY A 200 -19.02 11.33 -10.67
CA GLY A 200 -19.14 11.18 -12.13
C GLY A 200 -19.47 9.77 -12.63
N LEU A 201 -19.51 8.77 -11.74
CA LEU A 201 -19.97 7.41 -12.05
C LEU A 201 -21.50 7.28 -12.18
N ASN A 202 -22.27 8.26 -11.68
CA ASN A 202 -23.72 8.19 -11.68
C ASN A 202 -24.29 8.32 -13.10
N THR A 203 -25.23 7.41 -13.44
CA THR A 203 -25.88 7.33 -14.77
C THR A 203 -26.72 8.57 -15.10
N HIS A 204 -27.34 9.18 -14.09
CA HIS A 204 -28.13 10.41 -14.24
C HIS A 204 -27.28 11.69 -14.13
N GLY A 205 -25.96 11.57 -13.92
CA GLY A 205 -25.02 12.68 -13.88
C GLY A 205 -24.10 12.68 -15.10
N PHE A 206 -22.79 12.80 -14.86
CA PHE A 206 -21.78 12.78 -15.93
C PHE A 206 -21.79 11.48 -16.76
N ASN A 207 -22.22 10.35 -16.18
CA ASN A 207 -22.25 9.03 -16.79
C ASN A 207 -20.93 8.65 -17.46
N PHE A 208 -19.83 8.70 -16.68
CA PHE A 208 -18.50 8.37 -17.18
C PHE A 208 -18.48 7.02 -17.91
N TRP A 209 -19.08 5.99 -17.31
CA TRP A 209 -19.00 4.63 -17.83
C TRP A 209 -19.66 4.47 -19.20
N GLY A 210 -20.84 5.05 -19.41
CA GLY A 210 -21.49 5.02 -20.72
C GLY A 210 -20.72 5.80 -21.79
N LYS A 211 -20.19 6.97 -21.44
CA LYS A 211 -19.35 7.76 -22.36
C LYS A 211 -18.05 7.03 -22.71
N PHE A 212 -17.44 6.36 -21.72
CA PHE A 212 -16.24 5.56 -21.91
C PHE A 212 -16.49 4.36 -22.82
N GLN A 213 -17.59 3.63 -22.63
CA GLN A 213 -17.99 2.54 -23.51
C GLN A 213 -18.18 3.01 -24.95
N ASN A 214 -18.88 4.12 -25.18
CA ASN A 214 -19.07 4.68 -26.51
C ASN A 214 -17.74 5.09 -27.18
N ALA A 215 -16.81 5.64 -26.40
CA ALA A 215 -15.48 5.99 -26.91
C ALA A 215 -14.67 4.75 -27.32
N VAL A 216 -14.72 3.69 -26.52
CA VAL A 216 -14.08 2.40 -26.85
C VAL A 216 -14.70 1.78 -28.10
N ASP A 217 -16.03 1.77 -28.21
CA ASP A 217 -16.74 1.22 -29.37
C ASP A 217 -16.39 1.98 -30.66
N THR A 218 -16.25 3.30 -30.56
CA THR A 218 -15.79 4.15 -31.68
C THR A 218 -14.36 3.81 -32.08
N MET A 219 -13.44 3.74 -31.10
CA MET A 219 -12.04 3.37 -31.34
C MET A 219 -11.91 2.02 -32.04
N ILE A 220 -12.59 0.99 -31.54
CA ILE A 220 -12.52 -0.35 -32.12
C ILE A 220 -13.11 -0.36 -33.54
N LYS A 221 -14.20 0.39 -33.77
CA LYS A 221 -14.78 0.53 -35.09
C LYS A 221 -13.81 1.19 -36.07
N ASP A 222 -13.12 2.25 -35.64
CA ASP A 222 -12.13 2.95 -36.44
C ASP A 222 -10.90 2.06 -36.72
N ASP A 223 -10.40 1.33 -35.70
CA ASP A 223 -9.32 0.33 -35.85
C ASP A 223 -9.67 -0.72 -36.91
N ILE A 224 -10.92 -1.23 -36.91
CA ILE A 224 -11.39 -2.22 -37.88
C ILE A 224 -11.47 -1.61 -39.29
N ASN A 225 -12.01 -0.39 -39.41
CA ASN A 225 -12.11 0.30 -40.70
C ASN A 225 -10.72 0.56 -41.30
N GLU A 226 -9.78 1.05 -40.51
CA GLU A 226 -8.39 1.25 -40.93
C GLU A 226 -7.71 -0.06 -41.31
N ALA A 227 -7.95 -1.13 -40.56
CA ALA A 227 -7.43 -2.45 -40.89
C ALA A 227 -7.99 -2.96 -42.23
N MET A 228 -9.27 -2.72 -42.54
CA MET A 228 -9.86 -3.11 -43.83
C MET A 228 -9.27 -2.38 -45.03
N LEU A 229 -8.79 -1.14 -44.84
CA LEU A 229 -8.12 -0.35 -45.87
C LEU A 229 -6.67 -0.77 -46.12
N GLU A 230 -6.07 -1.60 -45.25
CA GLU A 230 -4.69 -2.04 -45.38
C GLU A 230 -4.51 -2.95 -46.62
N PRO A 231 -3.67 -2.56 -47.59
CA PRO A 231 -3.45 -3.34 -48.82
C PRO A 231 -2.71 -4.66 -48.58
N ASN A 232 -1.84 -4.73 -47.57
CA ASN A 232 -1.10 -5.96 -47.27
C ASN A 232 -1.98 -6.94 -46.47
N GLU A 233 -2.28 -8.11 -47.05
CA GLU A 233 -3.17 -9.09 -46.44
C GLU A 233 -2.69 -9.62 -45.07
N MET A 234 -1.37 -9.84 -44.92
CA MET A 234 -0.81 -10.31 -43.65
C MET A 234 -0.96 -9.25 -42.56
N VAL A 235 -0.68 -7.99 -42.89
CA VAL A 235 -0.82 -6.85 -41.96
C VAL A 235 -2.28 -6.62 -41.62
N ARG A 236 -3.18 -6.65 -42.61
CA ARG A 236 -4.64 -6.55 -42.39
C ARG A 236 -5.15 -7.60 -41.42
N LYS A 237 -4.77 -8.87 -41.62
CA LYS A 237 -5.19 -9.97 -40.74
C LYS A 237 -4.68 -9.76 -39.31
N HIS A 238 -3.44 -9.32 -39.15
CA HIS A 238 -2.88 -8.99 -37.82
C HIS A 238 -3.66 -7.86 -37.15
N ARG A 239 -3.89 -6.74 -37.84
CA ARG A 239 -4.63 -5.59 -37.28
C ARG A 239 -6.06 -5.94 -36.90
N LEU A 240 -6.76 -6.73 -37.72
CA LEU A 240 -8.12 -7.21 -37.39
C LEU A 240 -8.11 -8.09 -36.14
N GLN A 241 -7.13 -8.99 -36.00
CA GLN A 241 -6.99 -9.82 -34.82
C GLN A 241 -6.70 -8.97 -33.56
N ASP A 242 -5.84 -7.94 -33.67
CA ASP A 242 -5.55 -7.03 -32.57
C ASP A 242 -6.79 -6.25 -32.13
N ALA A 243 -7.60 -5.78 -33.08
CA ALA A 243 -8.85 -5.08 -32.79
C ALA A 243 -9.87 -6.00 -32.07
N GLU A 244 -9.97 -7.27 -32.48
CA GLU A 244 -10.86 -8.24 -31.82
C GLU A 244 -10.34 -8.63 -30.42
N ASN A 245 -9.03 -8.83 -30.27
CA ASN A 245 -8.42 -9.06 -28.96
C ASN A 245 -8.70 -7.87 -28.02
N ARG A 246 -8.59 -6.64 -28.53
CA ARG A 246 -8.89 -5.40 -27.80
C ARG A 246 -10.37 -5.34 -27.40
N ARG A 247 -11.28 -5.67 -28.31
CA ARG A 247 -12.73 -5.78 -28.02
C ARG A 247 -12.98 -6.72 -26.85
N GLU A 248 -12.33 -7.87 -26.85
CA GLU A 248 -12.51 -8.88 -25.81
C GLU A 248 -11.95 -8.43 -24.45
N ILE A 249 -10.80 -7.74 -24.46
CA ILE A 249 -10.23 -7.11 -23.26
C ILE A 249 -11.22 -6.10 -22.66
N TYR A 250 -11.82 -5.22 -23.47
CA TYR A 250 -12.79 -4.25 -22.99
C TYR A 250 -14.14 -4.87 -22.60
N ARG A 251 -14.57 -5.93 -23.28
CA ARG A 251 -15.75 -6.73 -22.86
C ARG A 251 -15.61 -7.22 -21.43
N SER A 252 -14.39 -7.61 -21.03
CA SER A 252 -14.12 -8.07 -19.67
C SER A 252 -14.40 -7.03 -18.58
N ILE A 253 -14.40 -5.73 -18.89
CA ILE A 253 -14.75 -4.67 -17.94
C ILE A 253 -16.18 -4.17 -18.16
N PHE A 254 -16.71 -4.15 -19.38
CA PHE A 254 -18.07 -3.67 -19.63
C PHE A 254 -19.16 -4.67 -19.25
N ASP A 255 -18.88 -5.97 -19.30
CA ASP A 255 -19.78 -7.03 -18.83
C ASP A 255 -19.55 -7.31 -17.33
N PRO A 256 -20.49 -6.95 -16.44
CA PRO A 256 -20.34 -7.19 -15.01
C PRO A 256 -20.20 -8.69 -14.67
N SER A 257 -20.85 -9.57 -15.43
CA SER A 257 -20.80 -11.02 -15.17
C SER A 257 -19.40 -11.59 -15.42
N VAL A 258 -18.72 -11.10 -16.46
CA VAL A 258 -17.33 -11.47 -16.76
C VAL A 258 -16.39 -10.90 -15.69
N HIS A 259 -16.62 -9.67 -15.25
CA HIS A 259 -15.85 -9.07 -14.16
C HIS A 259 -15.99 -9.88 -12.86
N ASP A 260 -17.21 -10.24 -12.47
CA ASP A 260 -17.49 -11.01 -11.26
C ASP A 260 -16.90 -12.42 -11.33
N ALA A 261 -16.93 -13.06 -12.51
CA ALA A 261 -16.26 -14.33 -12.73
C ALA A 261 -14.74 -14.22 -12.47
N LEU A 262 -14.08 -13.18 -13.01
CA LEU A 262 -12.65 -12.91 -12.75
C LEU A 262 -12.37 -12.63 -11.27
N ARG A 263 -13.26 -11.91 -10.58
CA ARG A 263 -13.15 -11.63 -9.14
C ARG A 263 -13.27 -12.92 -8.32
N SER A 264 -14.21 -13.82 -8.67
CA SER A 264 -14.43 -15.09 -7.97
C SER A 264 -13.21 -16.03 -8.05
N ARG A 265 -12.49 -16.00 -9.17
CA ARG A 265 -11.25 -16.77 -9.38
C ARG A 265 -10.01 -16.13 -8.74
N GLY A 266 -10.13 -14.92 -8.19
CA GLY A 266 -9.00 -14.18 -7.64
C GLY A 266 -8.06 -13.64 -8.71
N GLU A 267 -8.57 -13.36 -9.91
CA GLU A 267 -7.85 -12.61 -10.96
C GLU A 267 -8.10 -11.11 -10.87
N ARG A 268 -9.21 -10.70 -10.24
CA ARG A 268 -9.51 -9.34 -9.80
C ARG A 268 -9.76 -9.26 -8.30
N ARG A 269 -9.73 -8.07 -7.71
CA ARG A 269 -9.90 -7.80 -6.27
C ARG A 269 -11.05 -6.84 -6.03
N LEU A 270 -11.03 -5.70 -6.72
CA LEU A 270 -11.99 -4.62 -6.67
C LEU A 270 -13.36 -5.04 -7.19
N SER A 271 -14.41 -4.42 -6.66
CA SER A 271 -15.75 -4.47 -7.23
C SER A 271 -15.78 -3.81 -8.61
N HIS A 272 -16.80 -4.15 -9.41
CA HIS A 272 -16.99 -3.56 -10.73
C HIS A 272 -17.06 -2.03 -10.66
N ARG A 273 -17.84 -1.50 -9.72
CA ARG A 273 -18.01 -0.05 -9.54
C ARG A 273 -16.74 0.64 -9.01
N ALA A 274 -15.99 -0.01 -8.11
CA ALA A 274 -14.69 0.52 -7.66
C ALA A 274 -13.68 0.59 -8.81
N LEU A 275 -13.67 -0.42 -9.70
CA LEU A 275 -12.82 -0.42 -10.89
C LEU A 275 -13.16 0.77 -11.82
N GLN A 276 -14.45 1.08 -12.01
CA GLN A 276 -14.87 2.26 -12.76
C GLN A 276 -14.33 3.56 -12.16
N GLY A 277 -14.41 3.71 -10.84
CA GLY A 277 -13.87 4.86 -10.11
C GLY A 277 -12.36 5.00 -10.29
N ALA A 278 -11.62 3.89 -10.20
CA ALA A 278 -10.18 3.88 -10.38
C ALA A 278 -9.77 4.26 -11.82
N ILE A 279 -10.48 3.77 -12.83
CA ILE A 279 -10.28 4.16 -14.24
C ILE A 279 -10.56 5.65 -14.41
N MET A 280 -11.66 6.16 -13.84
CA MET A 280 -12.04 7.57 -13.93
C MET A 280 -10.97 8.48 -13.32
N ILE A 281 -10.51 8.19 -12.09
CA ILE A 281 -9.42 8.92 -11.44
C ILE A 281 -8.14 8.89 -12.29
N THR A 282 -7.85 7.77 -12.94
CA THR A 282 -6.66 7.64 -13.79
C THR A 282 -6.74 8.50 -15.04
N PHE A 283 -7.89 8.59 -15.70
CA PHE A 283 -8.05 9.44 -16.89
C PHE A 283 -8.08 10.93 -16.57
N TYR A 284 -8.71 11.32 -15.47
CA TYR A 284 -8.89 12.73 -15.09
C TYR A 284 -7.95 13.17 -13.97
N ARG A 285 -6.81 12.49 -13.80
CA ARG A 285 -5.80 12.76 -12.75
C ARG A 285 -5.25 14.19 -12.74
N ASP A 286 -5.36 14.91 -13.85
CA ASP A 286 -4.88 16.27 -14.02
C ASP A 286 -5.89 17.30 -13.45
N GLU A 287 -7.11 16.88 -13.10
CA GLU A 287 -8.10 17.73 -12.40
C GLU A 287 -7.77 17.86 -10.91
N PRO A 288 -7.93 19.05 -10.29
CA PRO A 288 -7.54 19.30 -8.90
C PRO A 288 -8.08 18.27 -7.91
N ARG A 289 -9.39 17.97 -7.96
CA ARG A 289 -10.04 17.00 -7.06
C ARG A 289 -9.64 15.55 -7.31
N PHE A 290 -9.01 15.21 -8.44
CA PHE A 290 -8.53 13.85 -8.74
C PHE A 290 -7.01 13.69 -8.66
N SER A 291 -6.26 14.79 -8.58
CA SER A 291 -4.80 14.76 -8.40
C SER A 291 -4.37 13.98 -7.14
N GLN A 292 -4.97 14.29 -5.99
CA GLN A 292 -4.68 13.61 -4.72
C GLN A 292 -5.18 12.16 -4.70
N PRO A 293 -6.43 11.85 -5.12
CA PRO A 293 -6.86 10.47 -5.33
C PRO A 293 -5.93 9.64 -6.22
N HIS A 294 -5.42 10.21 -7.31
CA HIS A 294 -4.49 9.49 -8.18
C HIS A 294 -3.14 9.21 -7.50
N GLN A 295 -2.62 10.17 -6.72
CA GLN A 295 -1.44 9.93 -5.88
C GLN A 295 -1.68 8.83 -4.84
N LEU A 296 -2.89 8.76 -4.25
CA LEU A 296 -3.27 7.69 -3.34
C LEU A 296 -3.14 6.32 -4.04
N LEU A 297 -3.77 6.17 -5.21
CA LEU A 297 -3.69 4.93 -5.99
C LEU A 297 -2.25 4.56 -6.36
N THR A 298 -1.41 5.56 -6.64
CA THR A 298 0.01 5.37 -6.94
C THR A 298 0.76 4.81 -5.73
N LEU A 299 0.56 5.40 -4.54
CA LEU A 299 1.20 4.93 -3.31
C LEU A 299 0.76 3.51 -2.92
N LEU A 300 -0.49 3.12 -3.19
CA LEU A 300 -0.94 1.74 -2.99
C LEU A 300 -0.21 0.73 -3.90
N MET A 301 0.01 1.09 -5.17
CA MET A 301 0.85 0.28 -6.08
C MET A 301 2.31 0.24 -5.63
N ASP A 302 2.85 1.34 -5.12
CA ASP A 302 4.22 1.40 -4.59
C ASP A 302 4.38 0.47 -3.38
N ILE A 303 3.41 0.44 -2.46
CA ILE A 303 3.40 -0.47 -1.30
C ILE A 303 3.45 -1.94 -1.76
N ASP A 304 2.57 -2.35 -2.67
CA ASP A 304 2.56 -3.73 -3.20
C ASP A 304 3.88 -4.09 -3.90
N SER A 305 4.41 -3.15 -4.69
CA SER A 305 5.67 -3.31 -5.39
C SER A 305 6.84 -3.49 -4.42
N LEU A 306 6.89 -2.69 -3.36
CA LEU A 306 7.96 -2.74 -2.37
C LEU A 306 7.87 -3.98 -1.48
N ILE A 307 6.67 -4.42 -1.09
CA ILE A 307 6.49 -5.70 -0.38
C ILE A 307 6.98 -6.86 -1.27
N THR A 308 6.66 -6.84 -2.57
CA THR A 308 7.12 -7.86 -3.52
C THR A 308 8.64 -7.82 -3.68
N LYS A 309 9.25 -6.63 -3.79
CA LYS A 309 10.72 -6.46 -3.82
C LYS A 309 11.38 -6.97 -2.54
N TRP A 310 10.81 -6.68 -1.38
CA TRP A 310 11.30 -7.18 -0.10
C TRP A 310 11.26 -8.72 -0.06
N ARG A 311 10.16 -9.34 -0.49
CA ARG A 311 10.06 -10.81 -0.61
C ARG A 311 11.12 -11.36 -1.55
N TYR A 312 11.37 -10.68 -2.68
CA TYR A 312 12.38 -11.09 -3.65
C TYR A 312 13.79 -11.03 -3.06
N ASN A 313 14.18 -9.90 -2.46
CA ASN A 313 15.48 -9.77 -1.80
C ASN A 313 15.66 -10.83 -0.69
N HIS A 314 14.62 -11.07 0.10
CA HIS A 314 14.61 -12.13 1.10
C HIS A 314 14.80 -13.52 0.47
N VAL A 315 14.16 -13.83 -0.67
CA VAL A 315 14.35 -15.09 -1.41
C VAL A 315 15.80 -15.26 -1.85
N ILE A 316 16.41 -14.21 -2.42
CA ILE A 316 17.80 -14.24 -2.89
C ILE A 316 18.77 -14.45 -1.73
N MET A 317 18.61 -13.69 -0.64
CA MET A 317 19.38 -13.87 0.59
C MET A 317 19.26 -15.29 1.13
N VAL A 318 18.04 -15.84 1.23
CA VAL A 318 17.83 -17.22 1.71
C VAL A 318 18.51 -18.23 0.78
N GLN A 319 18.43 -18.05 -0.54
CA GLN A 319 19.13 -18.92 -1.49
C GLN A 319 20.65 -18.89 -1.27
N ARG A 320 21.23 -17.73 -0.94
CA ARG A 320 22.65 -17.60 -0.61
C ARG A 320 23.00 -18.29 0.72
N MET A 321 22.14 -18.16 1.73
CA MET A 321 22.38 -18.68 3.07
C MET A 321 22.22 -20.20 3.20
N ILE A 322 21.20 -20.79 2.55
CA ILE A 322 20.88 -22.24 2.72
C ILE A 322 20.72 -23.00 1.41
N GLY A 323 20.96 -22.37 0.26
CA GLY A 323 20.74 -22.98 -1.04
C GLY A 323 19.25 -23.17 -1.38
N SER A 324 18.99 -24.00 -2.40
CA SER A 324 17.63 -24.26 -2.90
C SER A 324 16.99 -25.55 -2.37
N GLN A 325 17.78 -26.43 -1.74
CA GLN A 325 17.38 -27.79 -1.35
C GLN A 325 17.27 -28.00 0.16
N GLN A 326 17.85 -27.12 1.00
CA GLN A 326 17.67 -27.24 2.43
C GLN A 326 16.26 -26.80 2.85
N LEU A 327 15.61 -27.61 3.68
CA LEU A 327 14.36 -27.27 4.32
C LEU A 327 14.54 -26.07 5.25
N GLY A 328 13.52 -25.22 5.31
CA GLY A 328 13.46 -24.13 6.28
C GLY A 328 13.35 -24.67 7.71
N THR A 329 13.84 -23.91 8.70
CA THR A 329 13.72 -24.30 10.12
C THR A 329 12.27 -24.44 10.58
N GLY A 330 11.35 -23.70 9.93
CA GLY A 330 9.90 -23.77 10.16
C GLY A 330 9.16 -24.82 9.33
N GLY A 331 9.85 -25.82 8.76
CA GLY A 331 9.22 -26.98 8.09
C GLY A 331 8.85 -26.81 6.61
N SER A 332 9.04 -25.63 6.01
CA SER A 332 8.74 -25.40 4.60
C SER A 332 9.81 -25.96 3.67
N SER A 333 9.51 -26.02 2.37
CA SER A 333 10.50 -26.27 1.31
C SER A 333 11.57 -25.17 1.16
N GLY A 334 11.64 -24.23 2.11
CA GLY A 334 12.62 -23.15 2.17
C GLY A 334 12.47 -22.21 0.98
N TYR A 335 13.49 -22.20 0.12
CA TYR A 335 13.57 -21.36 -1.07
C TYR A 335 12.35 -21.49 -2.01
N GLN A 336 11.89 -22.72 -2.29
CA GLN A 336 10.80 -22.94 -3.26
C GLN A 336 9.48 -22.35 -2.78
N TYR A 337 9.19 -22.49 -1.48
CA TYR A 337 8.04 -21.84 -0.87
C TYR A 337 8.15 -20.32 -0.99
N LEU A 338 9.27 -19.71 -0.58
CA LEU A 338 9.42 -18.26 -0.59
C LEU A 338 9.29 -17.70 -2.01
N ARG A 339 9.88 -18.37 -3.00
CA ARG A 339 9.76 -18.03 -4.43
C ARG A 339 8.30 -18.04 -4.90
N SER A 340 7.47 -18.97 -4.42
CA SER A 340 6.05 -19.02 -4.77
C SER A 340 5.24 -17.81 -4.24
N THR A 341 5.74 -17.14 -3.20
CA THR A 341 5.12 -15.92 -2.64
C THR A 341 5.37 -14.66 -3.48
N LEU A 342 6.21 -14.74 -4.52
CA LEU A 342 6.47 -13.64 -5.48
C LEU A 342 5.40 -13.50 -6.56
N SER A 343 4.33 -14.30 -6.49
CA SER A 343 3.25 -14.28 -7.47
C SER A 343 2.24 -13.16 -7.20
N ASP A 344 1.50 -12.76 -8.25
CA ASP A 344 0.42 -11.76 -8.18
C ASP A 344 -0.73 -12.17 -7.25
N ARG A 345 -0.76 -13.43 -6.77
CA ARG A 345 -1.65 -13.87 -5.69
C ARG A 345 -1.45 -13.05 -4.41
N TYR A 346 -0.23 -12.58 -4.16
CA TYR A 346 0.12 -11.77 -2.98
C TYR A 346 -0.04 -10.27 -3.20
N LYS A 347 -0.30 -9.80 -4.43
CA LYS A 347 -0.61 -8.39 -4.70
C LYS A 347 -2.05 -8.08 -4.31
N VAL A 348 -2.21 -7.13 -3.40
CA VAL A 348 -3.51 -6.75 -2.85
C VAL A 348 -4.27 -5.82 -3.80
N PHE A 349 -3.56 -4.86 -4.39
CA PHE A 349 -4.05 -3.84 -5.31
C PHE A 349 -3.74 -4.20 -6.78
N LEU A 350 -3.79 -5.50 -7.10
CA LEU A 350 -3.49 -6.04 -8.44
C LEU A 350 -4.22 -5.29 -9.57
N ASP A 351 -5.49 -4.95 -9.35
CA ASP A 351 -6.31 -4.27 -10.36
C ASP A 351 -5.75 -2.89 -10.75
N LEU A 352 -5.10 -2.18 -9.81
CA LEU A 352 -4.53 -0.85 -10.06
C LEU A 352 -3.41 -0.91 -11.12
N PHE A 353 -2.57 -1.94 -11.06
CA PHE A 353 -1.53 -2.19 -12.07
C PHE A 353 -2.14 -2.47 -13.44
N ASN A 354 -3.21 -3.27 -13.45
CA ASN A 354 -3.91 -3.70 -14.66
C ASN A 354 -4.82 -2.62 -15.27
N LEU A 355 -5.01 -1.46 -14.62
CA LEU A 355 -5.71 -0.32 -15.22
C LEU A 355 -5.07 0.13 -16.53
N SER A 356 -3.75 -0.02 -16.64
CA SER A 356 -2.97 0.34 -17.83
C SER A 356 -3.43 -0.38 -19.08
N THR A 357 -4.04 -1.57 -18.93
CA THR A 357 -4.63 -2.35 -20.03
C THR A 357 -5.83 -1.67 -20.68
N PHE A 358 -6.53 -0.78 -19.96
CA PHE A 358 -7.80 -0.17 -20.38
C PHE A 358 -7.66 1.31 -20.75
N LEU A 359 -6.43 1.80 -20.93
CA LEU A 359 -6.19 3.19 -21.28
C LEU A 359 -6.54 3.49 -22.73
N LEU A 360 -7.13 4.66 -22.94
CA LEU A 360 -7.42 5.24 -24.25
C LEU A 360 -6.43 6.35 -24.60
N PRO A 361 -6.21 6.61 -25.89
CA PRO A 361 -5.59 7.85 -26.35
C PRO A 361 -6.31 9.08 -25.79
N ARG A 362 -5.57 10.13 -25.43
CA ARG A 362 -6.13 11.34 -24.80
C ARG A 362 -7.26 11.99 -25.60
N SER A 363 -7.22 11.89 -26.93
CA SER A 363 -8.24 12.43 -27.83
C SER A 363 -9.61 11.73 -27.71
N LEU A 364 -9.63 10.49 -27.21
CA LEU A 364 -10.84 9.67 -27.08
C LEU A 364 -11.37 9.63 -25.65
N ILE A 365 -10.64 10.21 -24.68
CA ILE A 365 -11.13 10.33 -23.31
C ILE A 365 -12.36 11.25 -23.33
N PRO A 366 -13.51 10.85 -22.77
CA PRO A 366 -14.70 11.69 -22.77
C PRO A 366 -14.42 13.05 -22.13
N PRO A 367 -14.69 14.18 -22.81
CA PRO A 367 -14.44 15.49 -22.22
C PRO A 367 -15.38 15.71 -21.03
N LEU A 368 -14.86 16.37 -19.99
CA LEU A 368 -15.66 16.81 -18.86
C LEU A 368 -16.63 17.91 -19.34
N ASP A 369 -17.91 17.79 -18.98
CA ASP A 369 -18.88 18.86 -19.19
C ASP A 369 -18.67 19.99 -18.16
N ASP A 370 -19.27 21.15 -18.41
CA ASP A 370 -19.04 22.33 -17.56
C ASP A 370 -19.50 22.11 -16.11
N GLY A 371 -20.55 21.30 -15.90
CA GLY A 371 -21.00 20.90 -14.57
C GLY A 371 -19.96 20.05 -13.84
N MET A 372 -19.41 19.04 -14.51
CA MET A 372 -18.38 18.18 -13.95
C MET A 372 -17.08 18.95 -13.73
N LYS A 373 -16.66 19.81 -14.67
CA LYS A 373 -15.49 20.68 -14.50
C LYS A 373 -15.61 21.58 -13.28
N ARG A 374 -16.76 22.24 -13.07
CA ARG A 374 -17.01 23.03 -11.86
C ARG A 374 -17.03 22.19 -10.61
N SER A 375 -17.57 20.97 -10.68
CA SER A 375 -17.56 20.07 -9.52
C SER A 375 -16.15 19.61 -9.16
N LEU A 376 -15.25 19.44 -10.14
CA LEU A 376 -13.88 18.95 -9.96
C LEU A 376 -12.84 20.05 -9.73
N ASN A 377 -13.19 21.30 -10.03
CA ASN A 377 -12.34 22.46 -9.81
C ASN A 377 -12.86 23.30 -8.64
N LEU A 378 -11.98 23.56 -7.68
CA LEU A 378 -12.19 24.63 -6.71
C LEU A 378 -11.79 25.95 -7.40
N THR A 379 -12.77 26.71 -7.91
CA THR A 379 -12.48 28.06 -8.38
C THR A 379 -12.22 28.96 -7.17
N TRP A 380 -10.95 29.34 -6.95
CA TRP A 380 -10.64 30.46 -6.07
C TRP A 380 -11.12 31.76 -6.74
N GLY A 381 -12.31 32.25 -6.35
CA GLY A 381 -12.78 33.57 -6.76
C GLY A 381 -14.30 33.80 -6.82
N ASP A 382 -15.15 32.77 -6.89
CA ASP A 382 -16.59 32.96 -7.12
C ASP A 382 -17.42 32.99 -5.83
N ASN A 383 -17.05 33.85 -4.89
CA ASN A 383 -17.97 34.32 -3.86
C ASN A 383 -18.14 35.84 -4.02
N ILE A 384 -19.41 36.25 -4.07
CA ILE A 384 -19.97 37.62 -4.21
C ILE A 384 -20.28 38.01 -5.65
N LYS A 385 -21.49 37.67 -6.11
CA LYS A 385 -22.42 38.59 -6.81
C LYS A 385 -23.81 37.96 -7.03
N GLU A 386 -24.47 37.49 -5.97
CA GLU A 386 -25.93 37.28 -6.01
C GLU A 386 -26.55 37.75 -4.69
N ASN A 387 -26.89 39.04 -4.64
CA ASN A 387 -28.18 39.54 -4.13
C ASN A 387 -28.23 41.06 -4.25
N GLY A 388 -29.16 41.57 -5.05
CA GLY A 388 -29.47 43.00 -5.06
C GLY A 388 -29.98 43.61 -6.36
N GLN A 389 -30.80 42.92 -7.15
CA GLN A 389 -31.76 43.60 -8.03
C GLN A 389 -33.17 43.11 -7.70
N ASN A 390 -33.89 43.93 -6.93
CA ASN A 390 -35.33 44.09 -7.06
C ASN A 390 -35.80 45.29 -6.23
N GLY A 391 -36.48 46.25 -6.88
CA GLY A 391 -37.29 47.27 -6.20
C GLY A 391 -37.22 48.67 -6.83
N GLN A 392 -37.91 48.88 -7.93
CA GLN A 392 -38.32 50.22 -8.40
C GLN A 392 -39.43 50.81 -7.50
N ASN A 393 -39.42 52.15 -7.39
CA ASN A 393 -40.51 53.11 -7.18
C ASN A 393 -40.86 53.64 -5.75
N GLY A 394 -40.93 54.98 -5.67
CA GLY A 394 -41.67 55.78 -4.67
C GLY A 394 -40.84 56.95 -4.10
N LEU A 395 -40.76 58.11 -4.76
CA LEU A 395 -41.57 59.34 -4.52
C LEU A 395 -41.26 60.11 -3.21
N GLU A 396 -40.70 61.31 -3.43
CA GLU A 396 -41.02 62.62 -2.79
C GLU A 396 -40.60 63.02 -1.36
N ALA A 397 -40.17 64.30 -1.33
CA ALA A 397 -40.34 65.35 -0.30
C ALA A 397 -39.31 65.52 0.83
N SER A 398 -38.45 66.52 0.62
CA SER A 398 -38.24 67.70 1.49
C SER A 398 -38.20 67.53 3.02
N LEU A 399 -37.01 67.72 3.63
CA LEU A 399 -36.63 68.86 4.49
C LEU A 399 -35.17 68.72 4.96
#